data_AF-A0A835HCX8-F1
#
_entry.id   AF-A0A835HCX8-F1
#
_cell.length_a   1.000
_cell.length_b   1.000
_cell.length_c   1.000
_cell.angle_alpha   90.00
_cell.angle_beta   90.00
_cell.angle_gamma   90.00
#
_symmetry.space_group_name_H-M   'P 1'
#
loop_
_entity.id
_entity.type
_entity.pdbx_description
1 polymer ?
#
loop_
_entity_poly.entity_id
_entity_poly.type
_entity_poly.pdbx_seq_one_letter_code
_entity_poly.pdbx_strand_id
1 'polypeptide(L)'
;MTNSLERFRNIRLQEEYDTHDPHEHYSSPALHFLKKRSKIVEIVAAHDLIFALAQSGVCAAFSRETNKRICFLNVSSDEVIRSLFYNKNNDSLITVSVYASDNFSSLKCRTTRTEYIRRGQPDAGFPLFESESLKWPGFVEFDDVNAKVLTYSAQDSVYKVFDLKNYRMLYSISDKHIQEIKISPGIMLLIFARASSYVPLKILSIEDGSVLKAFNHLLHRNKKVDFIEQFNEKLLVKQENENLQILDVRNAELTEVSRTEFMTPSAFIFLYENQLFLTFRNRTVAVWNFRGELVTSFEDHLLWHPDCNTNNIYITSDQDLIISYCKADTDDPLEENDAIASGTQKIVLHATANGVWN
;
A
#
# COMPACT_ATOMS: atom_id res chain seq x y z
N MET A 1 21.24 21.39 -4.66
CA MET A 1 21.01 21.09 -3.24
C MET A 1 20.37 22.31 -2.58
N THR A 2 19.06 22.47 -2.77
CA THR A 2 18.31 23.59 -2.19
C THR A 2 16.90 23.08 -1.85
N ASN A 3 16.53 23.20 -0.57
CA ASN A 3 15.17 23.18 -0.01
C ASN A 3 14.33 21.88 0.13
N SER A 4 14.94 20.69 0.27
CA SER A 4 14.17 19.52 0.75
C SER A 4 13.86 19.54 2.26
N LEU A 5 14.53 20.38 3.04
CA LEU A 5 14.45 20.39 4.51
C LEU A 5 13.14 20.94 5.10
N GLU A 6 12.27 21.59 4.31
CA GLU A 6 11.05 22.23 4.84
C GLU A 6 9.78 21.98 4.02
N ARG A 7 9.74 20.96 3.16
CA ARG A 7 8.55 20.74 2.30
C ARG A 7 7.28 20.46 3.09
N PHE A 8 7.36 19.73 4.21
CA PHE A 8 6.21 19.36 5.04
C PHE A 8 5.99 20.28 6.26
N ARG A 9 6.72 21.40 6.38
CA ARG A 9 6.47 22.37 7.45
C ARG A 9 5.22 23.19 7.13
N ASN A 10 4.40 23.45 8.15
CA ASN A 10 3.16 24.26 8.08
C ASN A 10 2.04 23.65 7.22
N ILE A 11 1.86 22.33 7.28
CA ILE A 11 0.70 21.64 6.70
C ILE A 11 -0.60 22.23 7.27
N ARG A 12 -1.56 22.56 6.39
CA ARG A 12 -2.91 23.02 6.78
C ARG A 12 -3.98 22.11 6.19
N LEU A 13 -5.05 21.91 6.96
CA LEU A 13 -6.29 21.30 6.48
C LEU A 13 -6.84 22.14 5.33
N GLN A 14 -7.07 21.51 4.18
CA GLN A 14 -7.68 22.16 3.01
C GLN A 14 -9.15 21.78 2.88
N GLU A 15 -9.42 20.47 2.86
CA GLU A 15 -10.74 19.92 2.56
C GLU A 15 -11.01 18.68 3.40
N GLU A 16 -12.29 18.36 3.49
CA GLU A 16 -12.80 17.27 4.30
C GLU A 16 -13.92 16.53 3.57
N TYR A 17 -13.83 15.20 3.55
CA TYR A 17 -14.82 14.33 2.92
C TYR A 17 -15.42 13.36 3.94
N ASP A 18 -16.75 13.22 3.91
CA ASP A 18 -17.51 12.25 4.72
C ASP A 18 -18.18 11.21 3.81
N THR A 19 -17.79 9.95 3.96
CA THR A 19 -18.37 8.82 3.22
C THR A 19 -19.84 8.57 3.56
N HIS A 20 -20.33 9.10 4.69
CA HIS A 20 -21.68 8.91 5.21
C HIS A 20 -22.51 10.20 5.21
N ASP A 21 -22.15 11.24 4.45
CA ASP A 21 -22.93 12.49 4.41
C ASP A 21 -24.43 12.22 4.13
N PRO A 22 -25.32 12.50 5.11
CA PRO A 22 -26.75 12.24 4.99
C PRO A 22 -27.47 13.21 4.05
N HIS A 23 -26.85 14.33 3.67
CA HIS A 23 -27.46 15.35 2.81
C HIS A 23 -27.42 15.01 1.32
N GLU A 24 -26.62 14.02 0.92
CA GLU A 24 -26.61 13.52 -0.45
C GLU A 24 -27.54 12.32 -0.62
N HIS A 25 -28.80 12.62 -0.95
CA HIS A 25 -29.80 11.62 -1.34
C HIS A 25 -29.55 11.09 -2.76
N TYR A 26 -28.44 10.38 -2.95
CA TYR A 26 -28.25 9.55 -4.15
C TYR A 26 -28.66 8.10 -3.84
N SER A 27 -29.45 7.56 -4.77
CA SER A 27 -30.00 6.22 -4.74
C SER A 27 -28.90 5.17 -4.54
N SER A 28 -28.78 4.60 -3.34
CA SER A 28 -28.04 3.35 -3.15
C SER A 28 -29.02 2.19 -2.89
N PRO A 29 -28.92 1.09 -3.65
CA PRO A 29 -29.72 -0.09 -3.39
C PRO A 29 -29.18 -0.90 -2.18
N ALA A 30 -30.13 -1.33 -1.36
CA ALA A 30 -30.27 -2.71 -0.91
C ALA A 30 -29.55 -3.29 0.31
N LEU A 31 -28.62 -2.64 1.04
CA LEU A 31 -28.03 -3.31 2.23
C LEU A 31 -27.85 -2.44 3.48
N HIS A 32 -28.58 -2.83 4.54
CA HIS A 32 -28.55 -2.19 5.85
C HIS A 32 -27.18 -2.22 6.55
N PHE A 33 -26.29 -3.16 6.23
CA PHE A 33 -24.96 -3.24 6.84
C PHE A 33 -23.94 -2.27 6.23
N LEU A 34 -24.17 -1.79 5.00
CA LEU A 34 -23.33 -0.77 4.34
C LEU A 34 -23.59 0.65 4.88
N LYS A 35 -24.65 0.83 5.68
CA LYS A 35 -25.06 2.14 6.24
C LYS A 35 -24.35 2.50 7.55
N LYS A 36 -23.65 1.56 8.19
CA LYS A 36 -22.93 1.84 9.44
C LYS A 36 -21.59 2.50 9.12
N ARG A 37 -21.26 3.57 9.86
CA ARG A 37 -19.95 4.21 9.82
C ARG A 37 -18.86 3.17 10.08
N SER A 38 -17.84 3.18 9.23
CA SER A 38 -16.73 2.24 9.27
C SER A 38 -15.43 2.98 8.96
N LYS A 39 -14.39 2.65 9.73
CA LYS A 39 -13.07 3.28 9.63
C LYS A 39 -12.53 3.16 8.20
N ILE A 40 -11.91 4.23 7.68
CA ILE A 40 -11.19 4.18 6.41
C ILE A 40 -9.90 3.39 6.58
N VAL A 41 -9.65 2.45 5.67
CA VAL A 41 -8.50 1.54 5.67
C VAL A 41 -7.56 1.76 4.49
N GLU A 42 -8.03 2.44 3.45
CA GLU A 42 -7.22 2.77 2.27
C GLU A 42 -7.72 4.04 1.60
N ILE A 43 -6.79 4.90 1.21
CA ILE A 43 -7.06 6.10 0.42
C ILE A 43 -6.19 6.06 -0.83
N VAL A 44 -6.80 6.34 -1.98
CA VAL A 44 -6.09 6.46 -3.26
C VAL A 44 -6.55 7.74 -3.93
N ALA A 45 -5.65 8.48 -4.58
CA ALA A 45 -6.01 9.66 -5.37
C ALA A 45 -5.50 9.54 -6.81
N ALA A 46 -6.34 10.02 -7.75
CA ALA A 46 -6.06 10.06 -9.17
C ALA A 46 -6.59 11.37 -9.75
N HIS A 47 -5.69 12.29 -10.12
CA HIS A 47 -6.06 13.62 -10.61
C HIS A 47 -6.93 14.40 -9.59
N ASP A 48 -8.14 14.76 -10.00
CA ASP A 48 -9.20 15.41 -9.23
C ASP A 48 -10.04 14.43 -8.39
N LEU A 49 -9.76 13.13 -8.46
CA LEU A 49 -10.53 12.10 -7.78
C LEU A 49 -9.85 11.62 -6.51
N ILE A 50 -10.66 11.43 -5.46
CA ILE A 50 -10.27 10.79 -4.21
C ILE A 50 -11.13 9.56 -4.01
N PHE A 51 -10.46 8.45 -3.70
CA PHE A 51 -11.09 7.18 -3.41
C PHE A 51 -10.85 6.81 -1.95
N ALA A 52 -11.92 6.41 -1.29
CA ALA A 52 -11.92 6.09 0.12
C ALA A 52 -12.51 4.71 0.35
N LEU A 53 -11.69 3.77 0.80
CA LEU A 53 -12.13 2.42 1.15
C LEU A 53 -12.34 2.33 2.66
N ALA A 54 -13.57 2.01 3.06
CA ALA A 54 -13.90 1.69 4.45
C ALA A 54 -13.60 0.23 4.79
N GLN A 55 -13.38 -0.07 6.07
CA GLN A 55 -13.16 -1.44 6.57
C GLN A 55 -14.33 -2.39 6.27
N SER A 56 -15.55 -1.84 6.14
CA SER A 56 -16.74 -2.55 5.67
C SER A 56 -16.65 -3.03 4.22
N GLY A 57 -15.68 -2.53 3.45
CA GLY A 57 -15.48 -2.77 2.02
C GLY A 57 -16.36 -1.92 1.11
N VAL A 58 -17.01 -0.88 1.67
CA VAL A 58 -17.62 0.19 0.89
C VAL A 58 -16.52 1.11 0.39
N CYS A 59 -16.50 1.38 -0.92
CA CYS A 59 -15.60 2.37 -1.50
C CYS A 59 -16.39 3.54 -2.08
N ALA A 60 -16.06 4.76 -1.65
CA ALA A 60 -16.62 5.99 -2.19
C ALA A 60 -15.61 6.71 -3.09
N ALA A 61 -16.10 7.35 -4.15
CA ALA A 61 -15.33 8.25 -5.01
C ALA A 61 -15.82 9.69 -4.83
N PHE A 62 -14.90 10.63 -4.69
CA PHE A 62 -15.17 12.06 -4.51
C PHE A 62 -14.47 12.88 -5.59
N SER A 63 -15.09 14.00 -5.97
CA SER A 63 -14.46 15.02 -6.80
C SER A 63 -13.90 16.12 -5.91
N ARG A 64 -12.63 16.44 -6.13
CA ARG A 64 -11.93 17.59 -5.54
C ARG A 64 -12.41 18.92 -6.10
N GLU A 65 -12.87 18.94 -7.35
CA GLU A 65 -13.37 20.18 -7.96
C GLU A 65 -14.70 20.62 -7.35
N THR A 66 -15.60 19.67 -7.10
CA THR A 66 -16.93 19.98 -6.57
C THR A 66 -17.05 19.79 -5.06
N ASN A 67 -16.05 19.18 -4.42
CA ASN A 67 -16.06 18.72 -3.03
C ASN A 67 -17.32 17.88 -2.70
N LYS A 68 -17.66 16.93 -3.58
CA LYS A 68 -18.86 16.09 -3.47
C LYS A 68 -18.55 14.64 -3.81
N ARG A 69 -19.34 13.71 -3.26
CA ARG A 69 -19.24 12.31 -3.64
C ARG A 69 -19.84 12.13 -5.02
N ILE A 70 -19.13 11.44 -5.88
CA ILE A 70 -19.58 11.12 -7.22
C ILE A 70 -20.44 9.86 -7.17
N CYS A 71 -19.91 8.78 -6.59
CA CYS A 71 -20.60 7.49 -6.49
C CYS A 71 -19.95 6.59 -5.44
N PHE A 72 -20.59 5.46 -5.16
CA PHE A 72 -19.93 4.29 -4.58
C PHE A 72 -19.40 3.40 -5.70
N LEU A 73 -18.23 2.79 -5.51
CA LEU A 73 -17.61 1.93 -6.52
C LEU A 73 -18.09 0.47 -6.47
N ASN A 74 -18.78 0.06 -5.41
CA ASN A 74 -19.38 -1.27 -5.29
C ASN A 74 -20.50 -1.41 -6.34
N VAL A 75 -20.46 -2.50 -7.11
CA VAL A 75 -21.39 -2.78 -8.21
C VAL A 75 -22.40 -3.89 -7.88
N SER A 76 -22.15 -4.66 -6.82
CA SER A 76 -23.08 -5.66 -6.29
C SER A 76 -23.30 -5.47 -4.79
N SER A 77 -24.45 -5.93 -4.31
CA SER A 77 -24.78 -5.93 -2.89
C SER A 77 -23.85 -6.85 -2.09
N ASP A 78 -23.50 -8.01 -2.62
CA ASP A 78 -22.64 -8.97 -1.92
C ASP A 78 -21.13 -8.71 -2.10
N GLU A 79 -20.76 -7.61 -2.77
CA GLU A 79 -19.37 -7.22 -3.03
C GLU A 79 -18.75 -6.50 -1.83
N VAL A 80 -17.54 -6.91 -1.47
CA VAL A 80 -16.72 -6.26 -0.44
C VAL A 80 -15.34 -5.95 -1.03
N ILE A 81 -15.06 -4.67 -1.26
CA ILE A 81 -13.77 -4.21 -1.79
C ILE A 81 -12.71 -4.33 -0.69
N ARG A 82 -11.52 -4.79 -1.04
CA ARG A 82 -10.40 -5.06 -0.12
C ARG A 82 -9.17 -4.21 -0.39
N SER A 83 -8.98 -3.77 -1.62
CA SER A 83 -7.87 -2.89 -1.99
C SER A 83 -8.16 -2.13 -3.28
N LEU A 84 -7.47 -1.01 -3.44
CA LEU A 84 -7.57 -0.10 -4.57
C LEU A 84 -6.18 0.09 -5.20
N PHE A 85 -6.14 0.26 -6.52
CA PHE A 85 -4.90 0.62 -7.20
C PHE A 85 -5.19 1.55 -8.37
N TYR A 86 -4.58 2.73 -8.37
CA TYR A 86 -4.67 3.64 -9.51
C TYR A 86 -3.61 3.30 -10.56
N ASN A 87 -4.04 2.78 -11.70
CA ASN A 87 -3.18 2.49 -12.83
C ASN A 87 -2.97 3.72 -13.72
N LYS A 88 -1.86 4.42 -13.48
CA LYS A 88 -1.42 5.59 -14.27
C LYS A 88 -1.19 5.28 -15.76
N ASN A 89 -0.94 4.01 -16.13
CA ASN A 89 -0.64 3.65 -17.52
C ASN A 89 -1.85 3.75 -18.46
N ASN A 90 -3.05 3.58 -17.93
CA ASN A 90 -4.28 3.58 -18.73
C ASN A 90 -5.42 4.38 -18.07
N ASP A 91 -5.08 5.23 -17.10
CA ASP A 91 -5.99 6.13 -16.38
C ASP A 91 -7.24 5.40 -15.86
N SER A 92 -6.99 4.35 -15.07
CA SER A 92 -8.05 3.52 -14.50
C SER A 92 -7.79 3.21 -13.04
N LEU A 93 -8.88 3.03 -12.30
CA LEU A 93 -8.83 2.48 -10.95
C LEU A 93 -9.12 0.98 -11.02
N ILE A 94 -8.27 0.20 -10.36
CA ILE A 94 -8.46 -1.23 -10.16
C ILE A 94 -8.99 -1.45 -8.75
N THR A 95 -10.12 -2.15 -8.63
CA THR A 95 -10.68 -2.61 -7.36
C THR A 95 -10.43 -4.10 -7.21
N VAL A 96 -9.92 -4.53 -6.06
CA VAL A 96 -9.81 -5.94 -5.69
C VAL A 96 -10.90 -6.26 -4.69
N SER A 97 -11.83 -7.13 -5.08
CA SER A 97 -13.05 -7.42 -4.31
C SER A 97 -13.16 -8.90 -3.97
N VAL A 98 -13.91 -9.19 -2.91
CA VAL A 98 -14.40 -10.53 -2.58
C VAL A 98 -15.93 -10.49 -2.51
N TYR A 99 -16.59 -11.62 -2.75
CA TYR A 99 -18.05 -11.69 -2.84
C TYR A 99 -18.62 -12.67 -1.82
N ALA A 100 -19.72 -12.31 -1.17
CA ALA A 100 -20.37 -13.19 -0.19
C ALA A 100 -20.93 -14.46 -0.85
N SER A 101 -21.36 -14.37 -2.12
CA SER A 101 -21.80 -15.52 -2.93
C SER A 101 -20.74 -16.61 -3.11
N ASP A 102 -19.45 -16.27 -3.04
CA ASP A 102 -18.33 -17.21 -3.08
C ASP A 102 -17.65 -17.36 -1.70
N ASN A 103 -18.42 -17.12 -0.62
CA ASN A 103 -17.94 -17.17 0.76
C ASN A 103 -16.67 -16.35 1.02
N PHE A 104 -16.53 -15.22 0.31
CA PHE A 104 -15.35 -14.35 0.34
C PHE A 104 -14.02 -15.06 0.00
N SER A 105 -14.07 -16.15 -0.77
CA SER A 105 -12.92 -17.05 -0.94
C SER A 105 -11.97 -16.67 -2.07
N SER A 106 -12.46 -16.00 -3.13
CA SER A 106 -11.66 -15.59 -4.28
C SER A 106 -11.59 -14.06 -4.44
N LEU A 107 -10.38 -13.58 -4.76
CA LEU A 107 -10.14 -12.20 -5.16
C LEU A 107 -10.60 -12.02 -6.61
N LYS A 108 -11.35 -10.94 -6.84
CA LYS A 108 -11.84 -10.52 -8.15
C LYS A 108 -11.33 -9.11 -8.44
N CYS A 109 -10.61 -8.97 -9.55
CA CYS A 109 -10.09 -7.68 -9.99
C CYS A 109 -11.03 -7.08 -11.03
N ARG A 110 -11.31 -5.78 -10.92
CA ARG A 110 -12.03 -5.02 -11.95
C ARG A 110 -11.30 -3.71 -12.19
N THR A 111 -11.07 -3.37 -13.45
CA THR A 111 -10.56 -2.06 -13.85
C THR A 111 -11.70 -1.19 -14.35
N THR A 112 -11.74 0.06 -13.89
CA THR A 112 -12.73 1.06 -14.29
C THR A 112 -12.00 2.35 -14.63
N ARG A 113 -12.15 2.85 -15.87
CA ARG A 113 -11.55 4.12 -16.27
C ARG A 113 -12.06 5.26 -15.40
N THR A 114 -11.18 6.20 -15.08
CA THR A 114 -11.54 7.37 -14.25
C THR A 114 -12.65 8.20 -14.90
N GLU A 115 -12.73 8.23 -16.24
CA GLU A 115 -13.84 8.83 -16.98
C GLU A 115 -15.22 8.24 -16.61
N TYR A 116 -15.34 6.92 -16.51
CA TYR A 116 -16.61 6.29 -16.14
C TYR A 116 -16.97 6.57 -14.68
N ILE A 117 -15.96 6.60 -13.81
CA ILE A 117 -16.13 6.98 -12.40
C ILE A 117 -16.66 8.41 -12.29
N ARG A 118 -16.09 9.38 -13.03
CA ARG A 118 -16.57 10.77 -13.06
C ARG A 118 -18.04 10.90 -13.47
N ARG A 119 -18.51 9.99 -14.32
CA ARG A 119 -19.91 9.92 -14.77
C ARG A 119 -20.83 9.16 -13.79
N GLY A 120 -20.30 8.66 -12.67
CA GLY A 120 -21.06 7.85 -11.72
C GLY A 120 -21.40 6.45 -12.24
N GLN A 121 -20.56 5.89 -13.12
CA GLN A 121 -20.78 4.58 -13.78
C GLN A 121 -19.70 3.56 -13.38
N PRO A 122 -19.67 3.11 -12.11
CA PRO A 122 -18.67 2.15 -11.63
C PRO A 122 -18.81 0.77 -12.28
N ASP A 123 -20.00 0.42 -12.75
CA ASP A 123 -20.36 -0.84 -13.41
C ASP A 123 -19.89 -0.95 -14.86
N ALA A 124 -19.45 0.15 -15.47
CA ALA A 124 -18.85 0.16 -16.81
C ALA A 124 -17.41 -0.41 -16.86
N GLY A 125 -16.85 -0.79 -15.70
CA GLY A 125 -15.57 -1.49 -15.62
C GLY A 125 -15.62 -2.91 -16.16
N PHE A 126 -14.46 -3.50 -16.42
CA PHE A 126 -14.35 -4.88 -16.89
C PHE A 126 -13.47 -5.73 -15.96
N PRO A 127 -13.76 -7.04 -15.84
CA PRO A 127 -12.99 -7.92 -14.98
C PRO A 127 -11.57 -8.13 -15.51
N LEU A 128 -10.62 -8.33 -14.59
CA LEU A 128 -9.24 -8.68 -14.88
C LEU A 128 -8.91 -10.06 -14.30
N PHE A 129 -8.00 -10.77 -14.97
CA PHE A 129 -7.44 -12.04 -14.50
C PHE A 129 -8.51 -13.12 -14.24
N GLU A 130 -9.57 -13.17 -15.04
CA GLU A 130 -10.66 -14.17 -14.89
C GLU A 130 -10.17 -15.62 -15.02
N SER A 131 -9.06 -15.82 -15.74
CA SER A 131 -8.40 -17.12 -15.88
C SER A 131 -7.58 -17.53 -14.64
N GLU A 132 -7.38 -16.63 -13.69
CA GLU A 132 -6.52 -16.85 -12.52
C GLU A 132 -7.30 -17.31 -11.29
N SER A 133 -6.75 -18.29 -10.57
CA SER A 133 -7.31 -18.79 -9.31
C SER A 133 -6.71 -18.03 -8.12
N LEU A 134 -7.22 -16.82 -7.87
CA LEU A 134 -6.76 -15.95 -6.78
C LEU A 134 -7.49 -16.24 -5.46
N LYS A 135 -7.43 -17.48 -4.99
CA LYS A 135 -8.00 -17.90 -3.70
C LYS A 135 -6.92 -17.93 -2.63
N TRP A 136 -7.23 -17.45 -1.43
CA TRP A 136 -6.29 -17.47 -0.29
C TRP A 136 -5.63 -18.85 -0.15
N PRO A 137 -4.29 -18.93 0.04
CA PRO A 137 -3.32 -17.84 0.22
C PRO A 137 -2.79 -17.18 -1.08
N GLY A 138 -3.45 -17.39 -2.22
CA GLY A 138 -3.19 -16.67 -3.48
C GLY A 138 -3.47 -15.17 -3.38
N PHE A 139 -2.76 -14.39 -4.19
CA PHE A 139 -2.79 -12.93 -4.15
C PHE A 139 -2.56 -12.30 -5.52
N VAL A 140 -2.79 -10.99 -5.59
CA VAL A 140 -2.43 -10.11 -6.71
C VAL A 140 -1.74 -8.87 -6.15
N GLU A 141 -0.65 -8.45 -6.78
CA GLU A 141 0.12 -7.26 -6.44
C GLU A 141 0.37 -6.44 -7.71
N PHE A 142 0.11 -5.14 -7.64
CA PHE A 142 0.26 -4.21 -8.75
C PHE A 142 1.49 -3.34 -8.52
N ASP A 143 2.37 -3.27 -9.52
CA ASP A 143 3.62 -2.52 -9.45
C ASP A 143 3.62 -1.44 -10.54
N ASP A 144 3.41 -0.19 -10.13
CA ASP A 144 3.42 0.95 -11.04
C ASP A 144 4.83 1.30 -11.53
N VAL A 145 5.87 1.01 -10.75
CA VAL A 145 7.26 1.33 -11.07
C VAL A 145 7.77 0.46 -12.22
N ASN A 146 7.54 -0.84 -12.17
CA ASN A 146 7.94 -1.76 -13.24
C ASN A 146 6.86 -1.94 -14.32
N ALA A 147 5.69 -1.32 -14.13
CA ALA A 147 4.50 -1.51 -14.96
C ALA A 147 4.13 -2.99 -15.12
N LYS A 148 4.16 -3.74 -14.01
CA LYS A 148 3.83 -5.17 -13.97
C LYS A 148 2.73 -5.48 -12.96
N VAL A 149 2.14 -6.66 -13.08
CA VAL A 149 1.26 -7.26 -12.07
C VAL A 149 1.79 -8.64 -11.75
N LEU A 150 1.94 -8.94 -10.46
CA LEU A 150 2.30 -10.27 -9.98
C LEU A 150 1.07 -10.94 -9.38
N THR A 151 0.77 -12.15 -9.82
CA THR A 151 -0.28 -12.98 -9.21
C THR A 151 0.31 -14.29 -8.69
N TYR A 152 -0.26 -14.82 -7.62
CA TYR A 152 0.05 -16.15 -7.13
C TYR A 152 -1.21 -17.02 -7.02
N SER A 153 -1.20 -18.17 -7.70
CA SER A 153 -2.20 -19.23 -7.55
C SER A 153 -1.68 -20.26 -6.55
N ALA A 154 -2.29 -20.33 -5.36
CA ALA A 154 -1.93 -21.32 -4.35
C ALA A 154 -2.30 -22.76 -4.79
N GLN A 155 -3.37 -22.90 -5.57
CA GLN A 155 -3.81 -24.17 -6.13
C GLN A 155 -2.76 -24.75 -7.09
N ASP A 156 -2.20 -23.91 -7.95
CA ASP A 156 -1.24 -24.34 -8.97
C ASP A 156 0.22 -24.20 -8.50
N SER A 157 0.45 -23.53 -7.36
CA SER A 157 1.78 -23.17 -6.86
C SER A 157 2.61 -22.42 -7.92
N VAL A 158 1.95 -21.50 -8.64
CA VAL A 158 2.54 -20.77 -9.76
C VAL A 158 2.35 -19.27 -9.55
N TYR A 159 3.45 -18.55 -9.74
CA TYR A 159 3.44 -17.11 -9.89
C TYR A 159 3.35 -16.76 -11.38
N LYS A 160 2.60 -15.72 -11.72
CA LYS A 160 2.53 -15.19 -13.09
C LYS A 160 2.75 -13.68 -13.06
N VAL A 161 3.51 -13.21 -14.03
CA VAL A 161 3.77 -11.78 -14.24
C VAL A 161 3.01 -11.34 -15.48
N PHE A 162 2.27 -10.24 -15.35
CA PHE A 162 1.50 -9.62 -16.42
C PHE A 162 2.00 -8.21 -16.69
N ASP A 163 1.82 -7.73 -17.91
CA ASP A 163 2.02 -6.33 -18.27
C ASP A 163 0.87 -5.48 -17.70
N LEU A 164 1.18 -4.40 -16.96
CA LEU A 164 0.17 -3.56 -16.33
C LEU A 164 -0.60 -2.68 -17.32
N LYS A 165 -0.07 -2.45 -18.54
CA LYS A 165 -0.69 -1.58 -19.55
C LYS A 165 -1.82 -2.31 -20.28
N ASN A 166 -1.60 -3.57 -20.63
CA ASN A 166 -2.51 -4.37 -21.45
C ASN A 166 -2.96 -5.69 -20.80
N TYR A 167 -2.52 -5.98 -19.58
CA TYR A 167 -2.89 -7.15 -18.77
C TYR A 167 -2.57 -8.50 -19.44
N ARG A 168 -1.64 -8.54 -20.39
CA ARG A 168 -1.17 -9.79 -21.00
C ARG A 168 -0.17 -10.48 -20.08
N MET A 169 -0.32 -11.80 -19.94
CA MET A 169 0.65 -12.63 -19.24
C MET A 169 1.98 -12.61 -20.01
N LEU A 170 3.07 -12.34 -19.31
CA LEU A 170 4.43 -12.26 -19.86
C LEU A 170 5.16 -13.58 -19.65
N TYR A 171 5.27 -14.02 -18.39
CA TYR A 171 5.92 -15.27 -18.02
C TYR A 171 5.40 -15.78 -16.66
N SER A 172 5.77 -17.02 -16.33
CA SER A 172 5.42 -17.67 -15.06
C SER A 172 6.65 -18.19 -14.33
N ILE A 173 6.60 -18.17 -13.01
CA ILE A 173 7.61 -18.75 -12.13
C ILE A 173 6.95 -19.90 -11.36
N SER A 174 7.51 -21.10 -11.51
CA SER A 174 7.00 -22.31 -10.87
C SER A 174 8.11 -22.95 -10.05
N ASP A 175 8.18 -22.60 -8.77
CA ASP A 175 9.08 -23.23 -7.81
C ASP A 175 8.41 -23.27 -6.43
N LYS A 176 8.11 -24.51 -5.98
CA LYS A 176 7.41 -24.80 -4.72
C LYS A 176 8.19 -24.41 -3.46
N HIS A 177 9.47 -24.10 -3.59
CA HIS A 177 10.33 -23.74 -2.47
C HIS A 177 10.42 -22.24 -2.23
N ILE A 178 9.82 -21.43 -3.12
CA ILE A 178 9.67 -19.99 -2.92
C ILE A 178 8.74 -19.77 -1.71
N GLN A 179 9.19 -18.99 -0.75
CA GLN A 179 8.37 -18.54 0.36
C GLN A 179 7.79 -17.15 0.09
N GLU A 180 8.57 -16.28 -0.52
CA GLU A 180 8.19 -14.90 -0.76
C GLU A 180 8.88 -14.36 -2.02
N ILE A 181 8.21 -13.46 -2.72
CA ILE A 181 8.79 -12.67 -3.81
C ILE A 181 8.68 -11.20 -3.39
N LYS A 182 9.78 -10.46 -3.50
CA LYS A 182 9.80 -9.01 -3.34
C LYS A 182 10.14 -8.37 -4.67
N ILE A 183 9.42 -7.33 -5.04
CA ILE A 183 9.65 -6.60 -6.28
C ILE A 183 10.40 -5.30 -5.96
N SER A 184 11.40 -4.99 -6.78
CA SER A 184 12.16 -3.75 -6.76
C SER A 184 12.29 -3.23 -8.19
N PRO A 185 12.64 -1.95 -8.40
CA PRO A 185 12.84 -1.42 -9.74
C PRO A 185 13.82 -2.28 -10.55
N GLY A 186 13.35 -2.83 -11.66
CA GLY A 186 14.10 -3.68 -12.60
C GLY A 186 14.27 -5.16 -12.20
N ILE A 187 13.95 -5.56 -10.96
CA ILE A 187 14.29 -6.90 -10.46
C ILE A 187 13.24 -7.48 -9.50
N MET A 188 13.28 -8.81 -9.35
CA MET A 188 12.56 -9.53 -8.30
C MET A 188 13.52 -10.33 -7.44
N LEU A 189 13.35 -10.28 -6.12
CA LEU A 189 14.01 -11.15 -5.17
C LEU A 189 13.09 -12.31 -4.80
N LEU A 190 13.49 -13.51 -5.18
CA LEU A 190 12.89 -14.76 -4.70
C LEU A 190 13.58 -15.18 -3.42
N ILE A 191 12.81 -15.26 -2.34
CA ILE A 191 13.22 -15.72 -1.02
C ILE A 191 12.74 -17.15 -0.86
N PHE A 192 13.67 -18.07 -0.69
CA PHE A 192 13.37 -19.49 -0.55
C PHE A 192 13.25 -19.90 0.91
N ALA A 193 12.70 -21.09 1.13
CA ALA A 193 12.68 -21.71 2.44
C ALA A 193 14.06 -21.70 3.11
N ARG A 194 14.12 -21.08 4.29
CA ARG A 194 15.32 -20.95 5.10
C ARG A 194 15.91 -22.34 5.41
N ALA A 195 17.22 -22.47 5.19
CA ALA A 195 18.03 -23.57 5.68
C ALA A 195 18.56 -23.28 7.11
N SER A 196 19.23 -24.25 7.73
CA SER A 196 19.65 -24.16 9.14
C SER A 196 20.46 -22.88 9.45
N SER A 197 21.40 -22.49 8.57
CA SER A 197 22.30 -21.35 8.76
C SER A 197 22.34 -20.34 7.63
N TYR A 198 21.38 -20.41 6.70
CA TYR A 198 21.32 -19.48 5.57
C TYR A 198 19.92 -19.46 4.96
N VAL A 199 19.65 -18.44 4.16
CA VAL A 199 18.48 -18.37 3.29
C VAL A 199 18.96 -18.36 1.83
N PRO A 200 18.49 -19.28 0.97
CA PRO A 200 18.75 -19.20 -0.46
C PRO A 200 17.97 -18.04 -1.07
N LEU A 201 18.62 -17.28 -1.94
CA LEU A 201 18.06 -16.12 -2.62
C LEU A 201 18.35 -16.18 -4.12
N LYS A 202 17.40 -15.75 -4.94
CA LYS A 202 17.61 -15.51 -6.38
C LYS A 202 17.10 -14.13 -6.77
N ILE A 203 17.88 -13.41 -7.55
CA ILE A 203 17.49 -12.15 -8.18
C ILE A 203 17.18 -12.45 -9.64
N LEU A 204 15.98 -12.09 -10.06
CA LEU A 204 15.48 -12.24 -11.41
C LEU A 204 15.29 -10.86 -12.04
N SER A 205 15.45 -10.78 -13.36
CA SER A 205 14.98 -9.65 -14.14
C SER A 205 13.45 -9.63 -14.12
N ILE A 206 12.86 -8.48 -13.78
CA ILE A 206 11.40 -8.31 -13.79
C ILE A 206 10.82 -8.34 -15.22
N GLU A 207 11.65 -8.04 -16.23
CA GLU A 207 11.19 -7.93 -17.63
C GLU A 207 10.91 -9.28 -18.27
N ASP A 208 11.73 -10.29 -18.00
CA ASP A 208 11.67 -11.60 -18.68
C ASP A 208 11.78 -12.81 -17.75
N GLY A 209 11.97 -12.60 -16.44
CA GLY A 209 12.12 -13.67 -15.46
C GLY A 209 13.47 -14.38 -15.51
N SER A 210 14.44 -13.88 -16.28
CA SER A 210 15.78 -14.46 -16.34
C SER A 210 16.52 -14.31 -15.01
N VAL A 211 17.30 -15.32 -14.63
CA VAL A 211 18.07 -15.29 -13.37
C VAL A 211 19.31 -14.41 -13.55
N LEU A 212 19.37 -13.30 -12.82
CA LEU A 212 20.51 -12.40 -12.80
C LEU A 212 21.58 -12.85 -11.80
N LYS A 213 21.14 -13.33 -10.63
CA LYS A 213 22.05 -13.79 -9.57
C LYS A 213 21.38 -14.83 -8.67
N ALA A 214 22.15 -15.79 -8.19
CA ALA A 214 21.73 -16.73 -7.15
C ALA A 214 22.82 -16.80 -6.07
N PHE A 215 22.42 -16.74 -4.80
CA PHE A 215 23.36 -16.75 -3.68
C PHE A 215 22.67 -17.20 -2.38
N ASN A 216 23.47 -17.54 -1.38
CA ASN A 216 23.00 -17.86 -0.04
C ASN A 216 23.38 -16.74 0.91
N HIS A 217 22.41 -16.17 1.62
CA HIS A 217 22.68 -15.20 2.68
C HIS A 217 22.80 -15.93 4.02
N LEU A 218 23.93 -15.79 4.70
CA LEU A 218 24.18 -16.47 5.98
C LEU A 218 23.30 -15.90 7.08
N LEU A 219 22.79 -16.79 7.94
CA LEU A 219 21.92 -16.45 9.05
C LEU A 219 22.37 -17.17 10.34
N HIS A 220 22.14 -16.52 11.47
CA HIS A 220 22.31 -17.13 12.79
C HIS A 220 21.28 -18.24 13.01
N ARG A 221 21.77 -19.45 13.30
CA ARG A 221 20.97 -20.70 13.32
C ARG A 221 19.77 -20.68 14.27
N ASN A 222 19.91 -20.05 15.44
CA ASN A 222 18.92 -20.10 16.52
C ASN A 222 18.17 -18.78 16.71
N LYS A 223 18.16 -17.92 15.68
CA LYS A 223 17.53 -16.61 15.74
C LYS A 223 16.45 -16.49 14.70
N LYS A 224 15.30 -15.93 15.10
CA LYS A 224 14.21 -15.61 14.18
C LYS A 224 14.68 -14.54 13.19
N VAL A 225 14.24 -14.65 11.94
CA VAL A 225 14.40 -13.57 10.95
C VAL A 225 13.23 -12.61 11.19
N ASP A 226 13.55 -11.36 11.52
CA ASP A 226 12.55 -10.32 11.72
C ASP A 226 12.01 -9.85 10.37
N PHE A 227 12.92 -9.58 9.42
CA PHE A 227 12.56 -9.28 8.04
C PHE A 227 13.77 -9.49 7.09
N ILE A 228 13.45 -9.66 5.82
CA ILE A 228 14.36 -9.56 4.69
C ILE A 228 13.69 -8.59 3.73
N GLU A 229 14.32 -7.46 3.42
CA GLU A 229 13.77 -6.48 2.48
C GLU A 229 14.76 -6.18 1.36
N GLN A 230 14.24 -5.80 0.19
CA GLN A 230 15.06 -5.39 -0.93
C GLN A 230 14.75 -3.95 -1.30
N PHE A 231 15.79 -3.15 -1.46
CA PHE A 231 15.71 -1.82 -2.03
C PHE A 231 16.75 -1.67 -3.14
N ASN A 232 16.29 -1.67 -4.38
CA ASN A 232 17.18 -1.75 -5.54
C ASN A 232 18.18 -2.91 -5.34
N GLU A 233 19.47 -2.60 -5.32
CA GLU A 233 20.58 -3.55 -5.17
C GLU A 233 20.99 -3.78 -3.71
N LYS A 234 20.27 -3.22 -2.74
CA LYS A 234 20.55 -3.37 -1.32
C LYS A 234 19.59 -4.39 -0.71
N LEU A 235 20.16 -5.44 -0.12
CA LEU A 235 19.44 -6.44 0.66
C LEU A 235 19.57 -6.11 2.14
N LEU A 236 18.44 -5.85 2.80
CA LEU A 236 18.38 -5.55 4.22
C LEU A 236 17.91 -6.81 4.94
N VAL A 237 18.72 -7.31 5.88
CA VAL A 237 18.40 -8.50 6.67
C VAL A 237 18.51 -8.18 8.14
N LYS A 238 17.45 -8.48 8.89
CA LYS A 238 17.43 -8.33 10.34
C LYS A 238 17.01 -9.63 11.00
N GLN A 239 17.79 -10.04 12.00
CA GLN A 239 17.43 -11.13 12.90
C GLN A 239 17.22 -10.59 14.31
N GLU A 240 16.40 -11.31 15.06
CA GLU A 240 16.09 -10.96 16.45
C GLU A 240 17.38 -10.79 17.27
N ASN A 241 17.49 -9.65 17.96
CA ASN A 241 18.64 -9.31 18.80
C ASN A 241 20.01 -9.31 18.08
N GLU A 242 20.03 -9.18 16.75
CA GLU A 242 21.25 -9.01 15.94
C GLU A 242 21.31 -7.63 15.27
N ASN A 243 22.45 -7.31 14.68
CA ASN A 243 22.63 -6.10 13.87
C ASN A 243 21.72 -6.11 12.63
N LEU A 244 21.41 -4.93 12.11
CA LEU A 244 20.87 -4.83 10.75
C LEU A 244 22.02 -5.04 9.77
N GLN A 245 21.85 -5.95 8.82
CA GLN A 245 22.78 -6.17 7.72
C GLN A 245 22.24 -5.50 6.47
N ILE A 246 23.06 -4.66 5.83
CA ILE A 246 22.77 -4.03 4.54
C ILE A 246 23.84 -4.53 3.56
N LEU A 247 23.46 -5.47 2.70
CA LEU A 247 24.33 -6.07 1.70
C LEU A 247 24.08 -5.42 0.34
N ASP A 248 25.12 -4.88 -0.30
CA ASP A 248 25.06 -4.57 -1.73
C ASP A 248 25.26 -5.85 -2.54
N VAL A 249 24.22 -6.26 -3.25
CA VAL A 249 24.22 -7.53 -3.97
C VAL A 249 25.09 -7.49 -5.24
N ARG A 250 25.56 -6.33 -5.70
CA ARG A 250 26.42 -6.24 -6.89
C ARG A 250 27.87 -6.51 -6.56
N ASN A 251 28.39 -5.85 -5.51
CA ASN A 251 29.81 -5.92 -5.11
C ASN A 251 30.05 -6.76 -3.84
N ALA A 252 28.99 -7.28 -3.21
CA ALA A 252 29.02 -8.03 -1.95
C ALA A 252 29.55 -7.24 -0.74
N GLU A 253 29.48 -5.90 -0.80
CA GLU A 253 29.82 -5.04 0.34
C GLU A 253 28.74 -5.14 1.42
N LEU A 254 29.17 -5.43 2.65
CA LEU A 254 28.30 -5.56 3.80
C LEU A 254 28.51 -4.37 4.75
N THR A 255 27.41 -3.68 5.06
CA THR A 255 27.35 -2.69 6.13
C THR A 255 26.50 -3.23 7.27
N GLU A 256 26.94 -3.06 8.51
CA GLU A 256 26.18 -3.46 9.69
C GLU A 256 25.84 -2.25 10.56
N VAL A 257 24.59 -2.19 11.00
CA VAL A 257 24.12 -1.19 11.98
C VAL A 257 23.86 -1.90 13.30
N SER A 258 24.41 -1.35 14.38
CA SER A 258 24.33 -1.97 15.70
C SER A 258 22.87 -2.23 16.09
N ARG A 259 22.60 -3.37 16.71
CA ARG A 259 21.27 -3.71 17.25
C ARG A 259 20.72 -2.68 18.26
N THR A 260 21.59 -1.90 18.89
CA THR A 260 21.21 -0.83 19.83
C THR A 260 20.80 0.45 19.11
N GLU A 261 21.35 0.69 17.92
CA GLU A 261 21.04 1.85 17.09
C GLU A 261 19.81 1.56 16.21
N PHE A 262 19.77 0.37 15.62
CA PHE A 262 18.67 -0.08 14.77
C PHE A 262 17.85 -1.15 15.47
N MET A 263 16.72 -0.73 16.05
CA MET A 263 15.72 -1.62 16.62
C MET A 263 14.65 -1.95 15.57
N THR A 264 14.14 -3.18 15.58
CA THR A 264 13.14 -3.65 14.61
C THR A 264 11.90 -2.73 14.63
N PRO A 265 11.58 -2.06 13.52
CA PRO A 265 10.44 -1.14 13.43
C PRO A 265 9.13 -1.89 13.15
N SER A 266 8.00 -1.21 13.31
CA SER A 266 6.68 -1.75 12.98
C SER A 266 6.34 -1.67 11.50
N ALA A 267 6.93 -0.70 10.78
CA ALA A 267 6.74 -0.55 9.34
C ALA A 267 7.96 0.12 8.68
N PHE A 268 8.06 -0.06 7.37
CA PHE A 268 9.08 0.51 6.50
C PHE A 268 8.41 1.26 5.35
N ILE A 269 8.98 2.41 4.98
CA ILE A 269 8.66 3.07 3.71
C ILE A 269 9.95 3.40 2.99
N PHE A 270 10.10 2.89 1.77
CA PHE A 270 11.24 3.19 0.93
C PHE A 270 11.05 4.50 0.17
N LEU A 271 12.06 5.37 0.23
CA LEU A 271 12.11 6.64 -0.51
C LEU A 271 13.07 6.47 -1.69
N TYR A 272 12.56 5.93 -2.80
CA TYR A 272 13.37 5.55 -3.96
C TYR A 272 14.20 6.70 -4.55
N GLU A 273 13.59 7.87 -4.73
CA GLU A 273 14.26 9.04 -5.32
C GLU A 273 15.44 9.54 -4.47
N ASN A 274 15.30 9.49 -3.15
CA ASN A 274 16.31 9.99 -2.22
C ASN A 274 17.32 8.92 -1.78
N GLN A 275 17.09 7.66 -2.13
CA GLN A 275 17.85 6.52 -1.60
C GLN A 275 17.89 6.51 -0.07
N LEU A 276 16.72 6.71 0.53
CA LEU A 276 16.52 6.67 1.98
C LEU A 276 15.41 5.68 2.30
N PHE A 277 15.28 5.33 3.58
CA PHE A 277 14.13 4.60 4.08
C PHE A 277 13.67 5.14 5.43
N LEU A 278 12.36 5.13 5.60
CA LEU A 278 11.71 5.50 6.84
C LEU A 278 11.43 4.23 7.65
N THR A 279 11.68 4.33 8.95
CA THR A 279 11.29 3.31 9.91
C THR A 279 10.32 3.92 10.90
N PHE A 280 9.20 3.25 11.11
CA PHE A 280 8.17 3.67 12.04
C PHE A 280 8.27 2.82 13.29
N ARG A 281 8.35 3.47 14.45
CA ARG A 281 8.29 2.76 15.72
C ARG A 281 7.67 3.65 16.79
N ASN A 282 6.58 3.17 17.38
CA ASN A 282 5.76 3.97 18.28
C ASN A 282 5.37 5.29 17.58
N ARG A 283 5.65 6.44 18.19
CA ARG A 283 5.40 7.78 17.64
C ARG A 283 6.61 8.39 16.93
N THR A 284 7.69 7.62 16.74
CA THR A 284 8.92 8.13 16.16
C THR A 284 9.07 7.61 14.74
N VAL A 285 9.33 8.54 13.82
CA VAL A 285 9.75 8.25 12.46
C VAL A 285 11.25 8.54 12.38
N ALA A 286 12.03 7.54 11.99
CA ALA A 286 13.46 7.69 11.76
C ALA A 286 13.80 7.50 10.29
N VAL A 287 14.69 8.34 9.77
CA VAL A 287 15.12 8.37 8.38
C VAL A 287 16.55 7.85 8.31
N TRP A 288 16.76 6.80 7.54
CA TRP A 288 18.05 6.13 7.42
C TRP A 288 18.53 6.16 5.98
N ASN A 289 19.85 6.12 5.80
CA ASN A 289 20.46 5.85 4.50
C ASN A 289 21.00 4.42 4.43
N PHE A 290 21.39 3.99 3.23
CA PHE A 290 21.93 2.64 3.00
C PHE A 290 23.40 2.47 3.40
N ARG A 291 24.03 3.49 3.99
CA ARG A 291 25.29 3.34 4.75
C ARG A 291 25.02 3.03 6.23
N GLY A 292 23.76 2.85 6.61
CA GLY A 292 23.37 2.53 7.98
C GLY A 292 23.36 3.73 8.92
N GLU A 293 23.47 4.94 8.39
CA GLU A 293 23.51 6.17 9.19
C GLU A 293 22.08 6.69 9.38
N LEU A 294 21.77 7.07 10.62
CA LEU A 294 20.56 7.84 10.92
C LEU A 294 20.73 9.25 10.36
N VAL A 295 19.92 9.61 9.36
CA VAL A 295 19.94 10.93 8.72
C VAL A 295 19.18 11.95 9.58
N THR A 296 17.99 11.58 10.06
CA THR A 296 17.19 12.42 10.97
C THR A 296 16.08 11.59 11.63
N SER A 297 15.44 12.13 12.66
CA SER A 297 14.27 11.55 13.30
C SER A 297 13.33 12.64 13.79
N PHE A 298 12.03 12.36 13.74
CA PHE A 298 11.00 13.27 14.24
C PHE A 298 9.87 12.48 14.91
N GLU A 299 9.15 13.13 15.82
CA GLU A 299 7.90 12.57 16.35
C GLU A 299 6.74 12.97 15.43
N ASP A 300 5.90 11.99 15.08
CA ASP A 300 4.67 12.23 14.33
C ASP A 300 3.48 12.16 15.28
N HIS A 301 2.94 13.33 15.60
CA HIS A 301 1.78 13.48 16.50
C HIS A 301 0.46 13.69 15.75
N LEU A 302 0.50 13.94 14.44
CA LEU A 302 -0.65 14.38 13.66
C LEU A 302 -1.21 13.28 12.76
N LEU A 303 -0.36 12.37 12.25
CA LEU A 303 -0.78 11.26 11.39
C LEU A 303 -0.83 9.92 12.15
N TRP A 304 -0.24 9.87 13.35
CA TRP A 304 -0.17 8.66 14.15
C TRP A 304 -1.40 8.49 15.05
N HIS A 305 -2.04 7.32 14.92
CA HIS A 305 -3.02 6.79 15.86
C HIS A 305 -2.66 5.35 16.22
N PRO A 306 -3.04 4.83 17.41
CA PRO A 306 -2.64 3.50 17.88
C PRO A 306 -2.94 2.34 16.92
N ASP A 307 -3.92 2.52 16.03
CA ASP A 307 -4.36 1.54 15.02
C ASP A 307 -4.13 2.01 13.57
N CYS A 308 -3.25 2.98 13.31
CA CYS A 308 -3.01 3.48 11.95
C CYS A 308 -2.07 2.55 11.18
N ASN A 309 -2.56 1.95 10.09
CA ASN A 309 -1.73 1.22 9.12
C ASN A 309 -1.23 2.20 8.06
N THR A 310 -0.10 1.91 7.41
CA THR A 310 0.52 2.73 6.34
C THR A 310 -0.44 3.06 5.19
N ASN A 311 -1.49 2.27 4.99
CA ASN A 311 -2.49 2.45 3.94
C ASN A 311 -3.50 3.59 4.22
N ASN A 312 -3.50 4.15 5.44
CA ASN A 312 -4.37 5.28 5.80
C ASN A 312 -3.79 6.65 5.43
N ILE A 313 -2.58 6.67 4.85
CA ILE A 313 -1.87 7.86 4.41
C ILE A 313 -1.50 7.66 2.95
N TYR A 314 -2.01 8.55 2.08
CA TYR A 314 -1.64 8.61 0.68
C TYR A 314 -0.82 9.87 0.42
N ILE A 315 0.32 9.72 -0.24
CA ILE A 315 1.16 10.84 -0.66
C ILE A 315 1.08 10.89 -2.18
N THR A 316 0.74 12.05 -2.73
CA THR A 316 0.66 12.24 -4.18
C THR A 316 2.04 12.06 -4.82
N SER A 317 2.08 11.71 -6.12
CA SER A 317 3.34 11.38 -6.80
C SER A 317 4.29 12.57 -6.94
N ASP A 318 3.75 13.79 -6.98
CA ASP A 318 4.47 15.06 -6.89
C ASP A 318 4.89 15.44 -5.46
N GLN A 319 4.43 14.70 -4.43
CA GLN A 319 4.71 14.89 -3.01
C GLN A 319 4.34 16.28 -2.48
N ASP A 320 3.29 16.89 -3.03
CA ASP A 320 2.77 18.19 -2.60
C ASP A 320 1.58 18.06 -1.63
N LEU A 321 0.89 16.91 -1.64
CA LEU A 321 -0.27 16.58 -0.83
C LEU A 321 -0.06 15.31 -0.02
N ILE A 322 -0.48 15.38 1.24
CA ILE A 322 -0.71 14.23 2.11
C ILE A 322 -2.22 14.12 2.30
N ILE A 323 -2.79 12.95 2.04
CA ILE A 323 -4.18 12.66 2.32
C ILE A 323 -4.18 11.62 3.42
N SER A 324 -4.84 11.92 4.54
CA SER A 324 -4.87 11.02 5.67
C SER A 324 -6.27 10.87 6.22
N TYR A 325 -6.48 9.74 6.87
CA TYR A 325 -7.66 9.51 7.68
C TYR A 325 -7.45 10.08 9.09
N CYS A 326 -8.35 10.97 9.55
CA CYS A 326 -8.31 11.53 10.89
C CYS A 326 -9.62 11.21 11.64
N LYS A 327 -9.51 10.89 12.93
CA LYS A 327 -10.67 10.87 13.83
C LYS A 327 -10.95 12.32 14.21
N ALA A 328 -12.18 12.82 14.05
CA ALA A 328 -12.52 14.18 14.47
C ALA A 328 -12.27 14.33 15.97
N ASP A 329 -11.73 15.48 16.39
CA ASP A 329 -11.68 15.85 17.81
C ASP A 329 -13.11 15.97 18.35
N THR A 330 -13.37 15.24 19.43
CA THR A 330 -14.60 15.34 20.20
C THR A 330 -14.50 16.57 21.10
N ASP A 331 -14.68 17.76 20.52
CA ASP A 331 -14.75 19.02 21.27
C ASP A 331 -16.18 19.32 21.78
N ASP A 332 -17.02 18.31 21.97
CA ASP A 332 -18.35 18.46 22.58
C ASP A 332 -18.40 17.76 23.95
N PRO A 333 -18.32 18.49 25.09
CA PRO A 333 -18.26 17.91 26.44
C PRO A 333 -19.54 17.18 26.91
N LEU A 334 -20.52 16.99 26.04
CA LEU A 334 -21.87 16.52 26.41
C LEU A 334 -22.18 15.08 25.97
N GLU A 335 -21.30 14.39 25.24
CA GLU A 335 -21.52 13.00 24.79
C GLU A 335 -20.67 11.95 25.56
N GLU A 336 -20.31 12.21 26.82
CA GLU A 336 -19.45 11.29 27.58
C GLU A 336 -20.16 10.01 28.11
N ASN A 337 -21.47 9.82 27.88
CA ASN A 337 -22.21 8.70 28.48
C ASN A 337 -22.81 7.65 27.54
N ASP A 338 -22.52 7.70 26.23
CA ASP A 338 -22.80 6.56 25.33
C ASP A 338 -21.54 6.20 24.52
N ALA A 339 -20.55 5.67 25.23
CA ALA A 339 -19.36 5.08 24.64
C ALA A 339 -19.73 3.81 23.86
N ILE A 340 -19.95 3.97 22.55
CA ILE A 340 -19.50 3.16 21.39
C ILE A 340 -20.25 3.69 20.16
N ALA A 341 -19.52 4.32 19.23
CA ALA A 341 -19.93 4.69 17.87
C ALA A 341 -20.67 6.04 17.63
N SER A 342 -20.00 7.18 17.81
CA SER A 342 -20.47 8.45 17.19
C SER A 342 -19.38 9.46 16.80
N GLY A 343 -18.09 9.14 16.90
CA GLY A 343 -17.04 10.08 16.45
C GLY A 343 -17.10 10.30 14.94
N THR A 344 -17.22 11.56 14.49
CA THR A 344 -17.20 11.93 13.07
C THR A 344 -15.88 11.45 12.44
N GLN A 345 -15.97 10.63 11.40
CA GLN A 345 -14.82 10.04 10.71
C GLN A 345 -14.60 10.80 9.40
N LYS A 346 -13.41 11.37 9.23
CA LYS A 346 -13.16 12.37 8.19
C LYS A 346 -11.90 12.02 7.39
N ILE A 347 -11.98 12.15 6.08
CA ILE A 347 -10.79 12.13 5.23
C ILE A 347 -10.32 13.57 5.12
N VAL A 348 -9.09 13.79 5.52
CA VAL A 348 -8.50 15.12 5.63
C VAL A 348 -7.40 15.27 4.60
N LEU A 349 -7.45 16.38 3.87
CA LEU A 349 -6.39 16.76 2.95
C LEU A 349 -5.47 17.78 3.61
N HIS A 350 -4.18 17.44 3.58
CA HIS A 350 -3.09 18.20 4.13
C HIS A 350 -2.18 18.67 2.98
N ALA A 351 -2.14 19.98 2.72
CA ALA A 351 -1.26 20.55 1.70
C ALA A 351 0.04 21.08 2.30
N THR A 352 1.16 20.88 1.58
CA THR A 352 2.44 21.50 1.91
C THR A 352 2.41 23.01 1.65
N ALA A 353 3.10 23.81 2.49
CA ALA A 353 2.97 25.28 2.52
C ALA A 353 3.37 26.02 1.23
N ASN A 354 3.95 25.33 0.25
CA ASN A 354 4.35 25.89 -1.05
C ASN A 354 3.36 25.57 -2.19
N GLY A 355 2.29 24.82 -1.94
CA GLY A 355 1.23 24.53 -2.90
C GLY A 355 0.17 25.63 -2.93
N VAL A 356 0.53 26.83 -3.40
CA VAL A 356 -0.46 27.85 -3.78
C VAL A 356 -0.92 27.53 -5.20
N TRP A 357 -2.17 27.11 -5.36
CA TRP A 357 -2.79 26.96 -6.67
C TRP A 357 -3.40 28.31 -7.10
N ASN A 358 -3.01 28.77 -8.29
CA ASN A 358 -3.77 29.73 -9.10
C ASN A 358 -4.80 28.97 -9.93
#